data_AF-A0A093XVA5-F1
#
_entry.id   AF-A0A093XVA5-F1
#
_cell.length_a   1.000
_cell.length_b   1.000
_cell.length_c   1.000
_cell.angle_alpha   90.00
_cell.angle_beta   90.00
_cell.angle_gamma   90.00
#
_symmetry.space_group_name_H-M   'P 1'
#
loop_
_entity.id
_entity.type
_entity.pdbx_description
1 polymer ?
#
loop_
_entity_poly.entity_id
_entity_poly.type
_entity_poly.pdbx_seq_one_letter_code
_entity_poly.pdbx_strand_id
1 'polypeptide(L)'
;MESIHSIMDALTVDDSGNPVGLQYLPAELVEAVFQHLGLDSCKSFRLTSKRCAILGQPYILSPRMKLFPHRDDFTKLLEISQHPYFSSQIHRVEIYMAKADDYHFRNNMCLQQSVREGKGSAEIMQKSMAKYQKQKGLEEAFADDFCNPDILEQAFPNMKNLEAVDIKMEECLYNDHVLWDAWKMGLSKAEPGDAEIDHFMAILRAASQSNLRILTNDLLPFGIWDMDHYRPDLEAAFSGLTTLKLVMGCKNLRDHHPIDSRESWAKKLNKALRGATNLQELHIGFKLAFSAVLDCPPLLEGLMLPHLHTLILDKLAWNPEDLSLFLQAHAATLRRLRVWAFVSKKDMKGNTIDYPADLEKLIDEMKEHLHLEKLDVCGHPSILCQPAEIFWFHETGLYDDNWEPVKQHSASPSVMAQRCEEYVVHNGVSPYEKGVEDSLI
;
A
#
# COMPACT_ATOMS: atom_id res chain seq x y z
N MET A 1 5.28 -39.89 19.28
CA MET A 1 6.53 -39.16 19.00
C MET A 1 7.71 -40.10 18.76
N GLU A 2 7.75 -41.31 19.30
CA GLU A 2 8.86 -42.27 19.06
C GLU A 2 8.82 -43.00 17.70
N SER A 3 7.66 -43.05 17.03
CA SER A 3 7.51 -43.80 15.76
C SER A 3 8.08 -43.09 14.52
N ILE A 4 8.35 -41.78 14.56
CA ILE A 4 8.81 -41.00 13.38
C ILE A 4 10.35 -41.06 13.26
N HIS A 5 11.08 -41.12 14.37
CA HIS A 5 12.54 -41.26 14.35
C HIS A 5 12.99 -42.63 13.81
N SER A 6 12.25 -43.70 14.11
CA SER A 6 12.55 -45.04 13.59
C SER A 6 12.41 -45.18 12.06
N ILE A 7 11.59 -44.35 11.40
CA ILE A 7 11.42 -44.38 9.94
C ILE A 7 12.57 -43.63 9.26
N MET A 8 13.08 -42.56 9.88
CA MET A 8 14.20 -41.79 9.32
C MET A 8 15.53 -42.54 9.39
N ASP A 9 15.75 -43.33 10.46
CA ASP A 9 16.96 -44.16 10.60
C ASP A 9 16.99 -45.33 9.60
N ALA A 10 15.83 -45.84 9.18
CA ALA A 10 15.74 -46.88 8.15
C ALA A 10 16.03 -46.37 6.73
N LEU A 11 16.07 -45.05 6.52
CA LEU A 11 16.31 -44.41 5.21
C LEU A 11 17.77 -43.97 5.00
N THR A 12 18.64 -44.11 6.00
CA THR A 12 20.03 -43.62 5.99
C THR A 12 21.10 -44.70 6.11
N VAL A 13 20.72 -45.97 6.34
CA VAL A 13 21.70 -47.05 6.55
C VAL A 13 21.96 -47.83 5.26
N ASP A 14 23.22 -47.75 4.80
CA ASP A 14 23.84 -48.70 3.88
C ASP A 14 23.89 -50.08 4.56
N ASP A 15 22.91 -50.93 4.33
CA ASP A 15 23.13 -52.36 4.52
C ASP A 15 22.43 -53.24 3.48
N SER A 16 23.13 -54.31 3.16
CA SER A 16 23.14 -55.12 1.95
C SER A 16 21.93 -56.05 1.76
N GLY A 17 20.71 -55.58 2.01
CA GLY A 17 19.50 -56.40 1.93
C GLY A 17 18.21 -55.60 1.80
N ASN A 18 18.02 -54.99 0.62
CA ASN A 18 16.80 -54.30 0.17
C ASN A 18 16.53 -52.93 0.83
N PRO A 19 17.24 -51.86 0.41
CA PRO A 19 16.95 -50.51 0.87
C PRO A 19 15.88 -49.91 -0.03
N VAL A 20 14.66 -49.70 0.47
CA VAL A 20 13.77 -48.69 -0.13
C VAL A 20 14.28 -47.33 0.30
N GLY A 21 15.50 -46.98 -0.14
CA GLY A 21 16.03 -45.64 0.00
C GLY A 21 15.13 -44.65 -0.73
N LEU A 22 15.04 -43.42 -0.24
CA LEU A 22 14.27 -42.32 -0.84
C LEU A 22 14.50 -42.17 -2.37
N GLN A 23 15.65 -42.61 -2.86
CA GLN A 23 16.00 -42.66 -4.28
C GLN A 23 15.08 -43.54 -5.15
N TYR A 24 14.45 -44.57 -4.57
CA TYR A 24 13.58 -45.52 -5.26
C TYR A 24 12.08 -45.19 -5.18
N LEU A 25 11.70 -44.21 -4.36
CA LEU A 25 10.32 -43.74 -4.33
C LEU A 25 9.99 -42.96 -5.62
N PRO A 26 8.79 -43.13 -6.19
CA PRO A 26 8.26 -42.25 -7.22
C PRO A 26 8.32 -40.78 -6.80
N ALA A 27 8.52 -39.87 -7.76
CA ALA A 27 8.67 -38.44 -7.47
C ALA A 27 7.43 -37.89 -6.77
N GLU A 28 6.26 -38.38 -7.18
CA GLU A 28 4.94 -38.04 -6.67
C GLU A 28 4.80 -38.36 -5.17
N LEU A 29 5.41 -39.46 -4.69
CA LEU A 29 5.39 -39.80 -3.27
C LEU A 29 6.29 -38.88 -2.46
N VAL A 30 7.45 -38.49 -2.99
CA VAL A 30 8.36 -37.56 -2.33
C VAL A 30 7.76 -36.15 -2.28
N GLU A 31 7.11 -35.71 -3.35
CA GLU A 31 6.36 -34.45 -3.41
C GLU A 31 5.17 -34.46 -2.44
N ALA A 32 4.42 -35.57 -2.35
CA ALA A 32 3.35 -35.73 -1.38
C ALA A 32 3.87 -35.59 0.06
N VAL A 33 5.07 -36.10 0.37
CA VAL A 33 5.71 -35.86 1.67
C VAL A 33 5.95 -34.37 1.88
N PHE A 34 6.58 -33.68 0.91
CA PHE A 34 6.84 -32.23 1.02
C PHE A 34 5.57 -31.39 1.25
N GLN A 35 4.44 -31.75 0.62
CA GLN A 35 3.16 -31.06 0.82
C GLN A 35 2.65 -31.12 2.26
N HIS A 36 3.08 -32.11 3.05
CA HIS A 36 2.66 -32.29 4.45
C HIS A 36 3.71 -31.84 5.47
N LEU A 37 4.91 -31.44 5.01
CA LEU A 37 5.97 -30.98 5.89
C LEU A 37 5.86 -29.47 6.15
N GLY A 38 6.12 -29.06 7.40
CA GLY A 38 6.36 -27.66 7.71
C GLY A 38 7.70 -27.18 7.13
N LEU A 39 7.87 -25.86 6.97
CA LEU A 39 9.04 -25.26 6.32
C LEU A 39 10.39 -25.77 6.87
N ASP A 40 10.54 -25.88 8.19
CA ASP A 40 11.79 -26.34 8.78
C ASP A 40 12.04 -27.83 8.53
N SER A 41 10.98 -28.65 8.52
CA SER A 41 11.07 -30.05 8.10
C SER A 41 11.38 -30.18 6.61
N CYS A 42 10.82 -29.32 5.75
CA CYS A 42 11.17 -29.26 4.33
C CYS A 42 12.66 -28.96 4.14
N LYS A 43 13.20 -27.96 4.86
CA LYS A 43 14.63 -27.63 4.81
C LYS A 43 15.49 -28.84 5.19
N SER A 44 15.19 -29.48 6.32
CA SER A 44 15.93 -30.66 6.78
C SER A 44 15.80 -31.84 5.82
N PHE A 45 14.59 -32.11 5.32
CA PHE A 45 14.34 -33.22 4.41
C PHE A 45 15.04 -33.05 3.06
N ARG A 46 15.14 -31.82 2.54
CA ARG A 46 15.94 -31.52 1.33
C ARG A 46 17.41 -31.87 1.47
N LEU A 47 17.98 -31.79 2.66
CA LEU A 47 19.39 -32.09 2.91
C LEU A 47 19.69 -33.60 2.91
N THR A 48 18.66 -34.47 2.94
CA THR A 48 18.84 -35.93 3.01
C THR A 48 19.32 -36.56 1.69
N SER A 49 18.97 -35.98 0.54
CA SER A 49 19.43 -36.47 -0.77
C SER A 49 19.31 -35.40 -1.86
N LYS A 50 20.08 -35.54 -2.96
CA LYS A 50 19.97 -34.66 -4.14
C LYS A 50 18.57 -34.65 -4.74
N ARG A 51 17.87 -35.80 -4.73
CA ARG A 51 16.51 -35.93 -5.25
C ARG A 51 15.52 -35.12 -4.41
N CYS A 52 15.60 -35.26 -3.08
CA CYS A 52 14.80 -34.45 -2.15
C CYS A 52 15.15 -32.96 -2.29
N ALA A 53 16.43 -32.61 -2.50
CA ALA A 53 16.84 -31.22 -2.68
C ALA A 53 16.16 -30.54 -3.88
N ILE A 54 16.01 -31.26 -5.00
CA ILE A 54 15.34 -30.80 -6.23
C ILE A 54 13.81 -30.79 -6.06
N LEU A 55 13.21 -31.93 -5.68
CA LEU A 55 11.75 -32.04 -5.54
C LEU A 55 11.19 -31.14 -4.43
N GLY A 56 12.02 -30.80 -3.43
CA GLY A 56 11.66 -29.91 -2.34
C GLY A 56 11.77 -28.42 -2.65
N GLN A 57 12.34 -28.01 -3.80
CA GLN A 57 12.53 -26.58 -4.14
C GLN A 57 11.22 -25.76 -4.12
N PRO A 58 10.08 -26.23 -4.64
CA PRO A 58 8.82 -25.47 -4.60
C PRO A 58 8.30 -25.19 -3.19
N TYR A 59 8.78 -25.92 -2.18
CA TYR A 59 8.20 -25.92 -0.83
C TYR A 59 8.98 -25.08 0.19
N ILE A 60 10.09 -24.45 -0.23
CA ILE A 60 10.93 -23.66 0.68
C ILE A 60 10.77 -22.15 0.56
N LEU A 61 10.31 -21.66 -0.60
CA LEU A 61 10.24 -20.24 -0.88
C LEU A 61 8.80 -19.88 -1.27
N SER A 62 8.24 -18.93 -0.54
CA SER A 62 6.96 -18.32 -0.88
C SER A 62 7.12 -17.45 -2.13
N PRO A 63 6.13 -17.44 -3.05
CA PRO A 63 6.11 -16.48 -4.17
C PRO A 63 6.09 -15.02 -3.74
N ARG A 64 5.77 -14.77 -2.46
CA ARG A 64 5.78 -13.45 -1.83
C ARG A 64 6.93 -13.37 -0.83
N MET A 65 7.81 -12.40 -1.00
CA MET A 65 8.93 -12.12 -0.11
C MET A 65 8.64 -10.84 0.70
N LYS A 66 8.86 -10.90 2.02
CA LYS A 66 8.74 -9.75 2.91
C LYS A 66 10.13 -9.30 3.35
N LEU A 67 10.42 -8.02 3.19
CA LEU A 67 11.70 -7.40 3.53
C LEU A 67 11.49 -6.44 4.70
N PHE A 68 12.38 -6.49 5.69
CA PHE A 68 12.33 -5.67 6.90
C PHE A 68 13.67 -4.99 7.20
N PRO A 69 13.67 -3.81 7.83
CA PRO A 69 14.91 -3.07 8.14
C PRO A 69 15.77 -3.73 9.21
N HIS A 70 15.18 -4.53 10.10
CA HIS A 70 15.88 -5.20 11.19
C HIS A 70 16.36 -6.62 10.83
N ARG A 71 16.40 -6.95 9.54
CA ARG A 71 16.75 -8.28 9.03
C ARG A 71 17.67 -8.16 7.82
N ASP A 72 18.55 -9.13 7.70
CA ASP A 72 19.35 -9.36 6.49
C ASP A 72 18.49 -9.96 5.36
N ASP A 73 17.49 -9.21 4.89
CA ASP A 73 16.58 -9.68 3.85
C ASP A 73 17.00 -9.18 2.46
N PHE A 74 17.75 -8.09 2.36
CA PHE A 74 18.25 -7.55 1.08
C PHE A 74 19.43 -8.36 0.52
N THR A 75 20.34 -8.85 1.37
CA THR A 75 21.35 -9.84 0.95
C THR A 75 20.68 -11.12 0.46
N LYS A 76 19.68 -11.62 1.19
CA LYS A 76 18.90 -12.80 0.75
C LYS A 76 18.16 -12.56 -0.56
N LEU A 77 17.61 -11.36 -0.76
CA LEU A 77 16.97 -10.98 -2.02
C LEU A 77 17.98 -11.10 -3.17
N LEU A 78 19.20 -10.61 -2.96
CA LEU A 78 20.26 -10.70 -3.94
C LEU A 78 20.64 -12.16 -4.24
N GLU A 79 20.88 -12.97 -3.20
CA GLU A 79 21.21 -14.39 -3.36
C GLU A 79 20.10 -15.17 -4.09
N ILE A 80 18.83 -14.90 -3.76
CA ILE A 80 17.67 -15.50 -4.43
C ILE A 80 17.62 -15.10 -5.90
N SER A 81 17.86 -13.82 -6.20
CA SER A 81 17.82 -13.30 -7.58
C SER A 81 18.89 -13.95 -8.47
N GLN A 82 20.03 -14.34 -7.90
CA GLN A 82 21.12 -14.99 -8.62
C GLN A 82 20.92 -16.51 -8.77
N HIS A 83 19.98 -17.10 -8.02
CA HIS A 83 19.77 -18.53 -8.04
C HIS A 83 18.93 -18.96 -9.27
N PRO A 84 19.37 -19.96 -10.08
CA PRO A 84 18.70 -20.32 -11.34
C PRO A 84 17.22 -20.70 -11.24
N TYR A 85 16.83 -21.38 -10.15
CA TYR A 85 15.44 -21.73 -9.87
C TYR A 85 14.67 -20.62 -9.13
N PHE A 86 15.14 -20.21 -7.93
CA PHE A 86 14.40 -19.30 -7.04
C PHE A 86 14.17 -17.89 -7.59
N SER A 87 15.02 -17.38 -8.48
CA SER A 87 14.82 -16.07 -9.11
C SER A 87 13.49 -15.98 -9.86
N SER A 88 13.02 -17.08 -10.43
CA SER A 88 11.73 -17.18 -11.12
C SER A 88 10.53 -17.44 -10.20
N GLN A 89 10.77 -17.74 -8.92
CA GLN A 89 9.69 -18.10 -8.01
C GLN A 89 9.07 -16.90 -7.31
N ILE A 90 9.82 -15.80 -7.19
CA ILE A 90 9.33 -14.58 -6.57
C ILE A 90 8.47 -13.80 -7.57
N HIS A 91 7.22 -13.55 -7.17
CA HIS A 91 6.24 -12.78 -7.93
C HIS A 91 5.92 -11.44 -7.28
N ARG A 92 6.11 -11.34 -5.95
CA ARG A 92 5.77 -10.15 -5.18
C ARG A 92 6.79 -9.87 -4.07
N VAL A 93 7.20 -8.63 -3.94
CA VAL A 93 8.07 -8.14 -2.86
C VAL A 93 7.30 -7.12 -2.04
N GLU A 94 7.22 -7.35 -0.72
CA GLU A 94 6.63 -6.43 0.25
C GLU A 94 7.74 -5.83 1.11
N ILE A 95 7.96 -4.53 1.00
CA ILE A 95 8.99 -3.80 1.71
C ILE A 95 8.34 -3.05 2.87
N TYR A 96 8.57 -3.56 4.08
CA TYR A 96 8.04 -2.96 5.30
C TYR A 96 9.04 -1.93 5.83
N MET A 97 8.67 -0.66 5.77
CA MET A 97 9.48 0.47 6.20
C MET A 97 9.00 1.06 7.55
N ALA A 98 7.88 0.56 8.07
CA ALA A 98 7.33 0.89 9.38
C ALA A 98 8.32 0.66 10.54
N LYS A 99 8.73 1.72 11.24
CA LYS A 99 9.61 1.68 12.42
C LYS A 99 9.13 2.62 13.54
N ALA A 100 9.31 2.21 14.79
CA ALA A 100 9.10 3.10 15.93
C ALA A 100 10.36 3.93 16.20
N ASP A 101 10.23 5.26 16.28
CA ASP A 101 11.36 6.12 16.65
C ASP A 101 11.53 6.24 18.17
N ASP A 102 12.74 6.64 18.57
CA ASP A 102 13.15 6.78 19.97
C ASP A 102 12.23 7.71 20.76
N TYR A 103 11.78 8.81 20.13
CA TYR A 103 10.99 9.83 20.80
C TYR A 103 9.60 9.31 21.13
N HIS A 104 8.89 8.75 20.15
CA HIS A 104 7.56 8.19 20.37
C HIS A 104 7.60 6.94 21.25
N PHE A 105 8.64 6.12 21.15
CA PHE A 105 8.82 4.98 22.05
C PHE A 105 8.98 5.42 23.51
N ARG A 106 9.87 6.39 23.80
CA ARG A 106 10.06 6.91 25.16
C ARG A 106 8.81 7.56 25.71
N ASN A 107 8.12 8.35 24.89
CA ASN A 107 6.88 9.01 25.30
C ASN A 107 5.76 8.01 25.57
N ASN A 108 5.59 7.00 24.71
CA ASN A 108 4.60 5.95 24.95
C ASN A 108 4.93 5.16 26.21
N MET A 109 6.20 4.86 26.46
CA MET A 109 6.63 4.22 27.72
C MET A 109 6.24 5.05 28.94
N CYS A 110 6.47 6.37 28.93
CA CYS A 110 6.03 7.26 30.00
C CYS A 110 4.50 7.24 30.18
N LEU A 111 3.74 7.34 29.08
CA LEU A 111 2.28 7.32 29.12
C LEU A 111 1.74 5.99 29.68
N GLN A 112 2.27 4.86 29.23
CA GLN A 112 1.87 3.54 29.72
C GLN A 112 2.22 3.38 31.21
N GLN A 113 3.33 3.95 31.67
CA GLN A 113 3.70 3.95 33.09
C GLN A 113 2.72 4.75 33.95
N SER A 114 2.28 5.92 33.47
CA SER A 114 1.31 6.76 34.17
C SER A 114 -0.10 6.18 34.18
N VAL A 115 -0.49 5.43 33.15
CA VAL A 115 -1.83 4.83 33.03
C VAL A 115 -1.93 3.48 33.75
N ARG A 116 -0.84 2.70 33.82
CA ARG A 116 -0.82 1.36 34.43
C ARG A 116 -0.20 1.39 35.82
N GLU A 117 -0.95 1.90 36.80
CA GLU A 117 -0.64 1.70 38.22
C GLU A 117 -1.04 0.28 38.66
N GLY A 118 -0.22 -0.72 38.32
CA GLY A 118 -0.50 -2.12 38.65
C GLY A 118 0.75 -3.02 38.70
N LYS A 119 0.68 -4.08 39.52
CA LYS A 119 1.72 -5.13 39.57
C LYS A 119 1.89 -5.76 38.17
N GLY A 120 3.11 -5.78 37.65
CA GLY A 120 3.47 -6.32 36.33
C GLY A 120 3.75 -5.29 35.24
N SER A 121 3.42 -4.01 35.46
CA SER A 121 3.69 -2.92 34.50
C SER A 121 5.20 -2.76 34.22
N ALA A 122 6.03 -2.77 35.27
CA ALA A 122 7.48 -2.63 35.15
C ALA A 122 8.14 -3.77 34.33
N GLU A 123 7.69 -5.01 34.48
CA GLU A 123 8.22 -6.15 33.72
C GLU A 123 7.85 -6.08 32.24
N ILE A 124 6.61 -5.68 31.92
CA ILE A 124 6.16 -5.48 30.54
C ILE A 124 6.99 -4.37 29.89
N MET A 125 7.19 -3.25 30.59
CA MET A 125 8.00 -2.13 30.15
C MET A 125 9.46 -2.55 29.90
N GLN A 126 10.07 -3.28 30.83
CA GLN A 126 11.45 -3.77 30.67
C GLN A 126 11.58 -4.72 29.46
N LYS A 127 10.62 -5.64 29.27
CA LYS A 127 10.60 -6.53 28.10
C LYS A 127 10.45 -5.75 26.80
N SER A 128 9.57 -4.73 26.78
CA SER A 128 9.34 -3.88 25.61
C SER A 128 10.58 -3.05 25.26
N MET A 129 11.25 -2.48 26.27
CA MET A 129 12.53 -1.76 26.11
C MET A 129 13.63 -2.68 25.56
N ALA A 130 13.76 -3.90 26.09
CA ALA A 130 14.75 -4.86 25.60
C ALA A 130 14.48 -5.27 24.14
N LYS A 131 13.20 -5.49 23.76
CA LYS A 131 12.82 -5.74 22.37
C LYS A 131 13.14 -4.55 21.47
N TYR A 132 12.80 -3.33 21.90
CA TYR A 132 13.08 -2.10 21.18
C TYR A 132 14.57 -1.96 20.89
N GLN A 133 15.41 -2.06 21.92
CA GLN A 133 16.86 -1.92 21.81
C GLN A 133 17.47 -2.99 20.90
N LYS A 134 17.02 -4.25 21.04
CA LYS A 134 17.47 -5.33 20.15
C LYS A 134 17.11 -5.03 18.69
N GLN A 135 15.89 -4.58 18.43
CA GLN A 135 15.45 -4.27 17.08
C GLN A 135 16.22 -3.08 16.50
N LYS A 136 16.36 -1.99 17.25
CA LYS A 136 17.13 -0.82 16.84
C LYS A 136 18.58 -1.17 16.50
N GLY A 137 19.22 -2.01 17.33
CA GLY A 137 20.58 -2.49 17.04
C GLY A 137 20.67 -3.33 15.76
N LEU A 138 19.61 -4.07 15.38
CA LEU A 138 19.56 -4.78 14.11
C LEU A 138 19.27 -3.84 12.92
N GLU A 139 18.41 -2.84 13.10
CA GLU A 139 18.15 -1.81 12.08
C GLU A 139 19.43 -1.03 11.75
N GLU A 140 20.22 -0.67 12.77
CA GLU A 140 21.54 -0.04 12.59
C GLU A 140 22.53 -0.99 11.91
N ALA A 141 22.50 -2.29 12.23
CA ALA A 141 23.42 -3.27 11.64
C ALA A 141 23.16 -3.56 10.16
N PHE A 142 21.91 -3.39 9.69
CA PHE A 142 21.52 -3.64 8.30
C PHE A 142 21.16 -2.36 7.53
N ALA A 143 21.45 -1.19 8.10
CA ALA A 143 21.09 0.10 7.51
C ALA A 143 21.68 0.30 6.11
N ASP A 144 22.93 -0.11 5.89
CA ASP A 144 23.64 0.08 4.62
C ASP A 144 23.08 -0.79 3.48
N ASP A 145 22.50 -1.95 3.82
CA ASP A 145 21.92 -2.90 2.85
C ASP A 145 20.43 -2.62 2.59
N PHE A 146 19.76 -1.97 3.53
CA PHE A 146 18.32 -1.72 3.46
C PHE A 146 17.97 -0.79 2.30
N CYS A 147 17.19 -1.29 1.33
CA CYS A 147 16.86 -0.58 0.10
C CYS A 147 18.08 -0.03 -0.65
N ASN A 148 19.22 -0.70 -0.52
CA ASN A 148 20.43 -0.32 -1.23
C ASN A 148 20.21 -0.35 -2.75
N PRO A 149 20.50 0.73 -3.49
CA PRO A 149 20.28 0.81 -4.93
C PRO A 149 20.99 -0.30 -5.71
N ASP A 150 22.25 -0.62 -5.39
CA ASP A 150 23.04 -1.61 -6.12
C ASP A 150 22.43 -3.01 -5.96
N ILE A 151 21.95 -3.34 -4.77
CA ILE A 151 21.24 -4.60 -4.50
C ILE A 151 19.95 -4.67 -5.32
N LEU A 152 19.13 -3.62 -5.27
CA LEU A 152 17.83 -3.60 -5.94
C LEU A 152 17.96 -3.64 -7.46
N GLU A 153 18.84 -2.81 -8.03
CA GLU A 153 19.08 -2.75 -9.48
C GLU A 153 19.71 -4.05 -10.01
N GLN A 154 20.44 -4.80 -9.18
CA GLN A 154 20.88 -6.15 -9.55
C GLN A 154 19.79 -7.21 -9.36
N ALA A 155 18.97 -7.13 -8.32
CA ALA A 155 18.04 -8.18 -7.97
C ALA A 155 16.76 -8.18 -8.82
N PHE A 156 16.15 -7.00 -9.03
CA PHE A 156 14.84 -6.90 -9.70
C PHE A 156 14.87 -7.40 -11.15
N PRO A 157 15.84 -7.01 -12.00
CA PRO A 157 15.90 -7.51 -13.38
C PRO A 157 16.15 -9.02 -13.48
N ASN A 158 16.82 -9.61 -12.49
CA ASN A 158 17.10 -11.04 -12.44
C ASN A 158 15.87 -11.87 -12.02
N MET A 159 14.91 -11.28 -11.30
CA MET A 159 13.66 -11.92 -10.92
C MET A 159 12.60 -11.78 -12.02
N LYS A 160 12.70 -12.64 -13.04
CA LYS A 160 11.90 -12.53 -14.28
C LYS A 160 10.38 -12.53 -14.09
N ASN A 161 9.90 -13.14 -13.01
CA ASN A 161 8.48 -13.25 -12.70
C ASN A 161 8.02 -12.25 -11.62
N LEU A 162 8.89 -11.31 -11.21
CA LEU A 162 8.51 -10.25 -10.28
C LEU A 162 7.49 -9.32 -10.97
N GLU A 163 6.24 -9.37 -10.50
CA GLU A 163 5.14 -8.59 -11.06
C GLU A 163 4.70 -7.46 -10.13
N ALA A 164 4.95 -7.58 -8.81
CA ALA A 164 4.42 -6.66 -7.82
C ALA A 164 5.43 -6.23 -6.74
N VAL A 165 5.44 -4.94 -6.45
CA VAL A 165 6.20 -4.36 -5.33
C VAL A 165 5.24 -3.51 -4.49
N ASP A 166 5.17 -3.83 -3.19
CA ASP A 166 4.43 -3.03 -2.22
C ASP A 166 5.38 -2.41 -1.22
N ILE A 167 5.21 -1.12 -0.99
CA ILE A 167 5.94 -0.36 0.01
C ILE A 167 4.97 -0.03 1.12
N LYS A 168 5.27 -0.55 2.32
CA LYS A 168 4.37 -0.58 3.47
C LYS A 168 4.97 0.17 4.64
N MET A 169 4.36 1.30 4.94
CA MET A 169 4.65 2.18 6.06
C MET A 169 3.53 2.16 7.09
N GLU A 170 2.28 1.97 6.66
CA GLU A 170 1.11 1.92 7.54
C GLU A 170 0.79 0.53 8.07
N GLU A 171 1.44 -0.52 7.54
CA GLU A 171 1.31 -1.87 8.07
C GLU A 171 2.48 -2.17 9.03
N CYS A 172 2.20 -2.24 10.33
CA CYS A 172 3.20 -2.65 11.31
C CYS A 172 2.89 -4.01 11.91
N LEU A 173 3.92 -4.87 11.92
CA LEU A 173 3.86 -6.23 12.42
C LEU A 173 4.43 -6.36 13.86
N TYR A 174 4.45 -5.27 14.64
CA TYR A 174 4.78 -5.37 16.06
C TYR A 174 3.73 -6.19 16.78
N ASN A 175 4.13 -7.38 17.25
CA ASN A 175 3.33 -8.20 18.16
C ASN A 175 3.38 -7.67 19.61
N ASP A 176 4.16 -6.62 19.88
CA ASP A 176 4.27 -5.98 21.18
C ASP A 176 3.42 -4.71 21.21
N HIS A 177 2.42 -4.66 22.09
CA HIS A 177 1.48 -3.53 22.14
C HIS A 177 2.15 -2.19 22.46
N VAL A 178 3.23 -2.18 23.25
CA VAL A 178 3.93 -0.93 23.58
C VAL A 178 4.69 -0.40 22.36
N LEU A 179 5.32 -1.29 21.59
CA LEU A 179 5.95 -0.92 20.33
C LEU A 179 4.93 -0.50 19.28
N TRP A 180 3.81 -1.22 19.20
CA TRP A 180 2.74 -0.91 18.28
C TRP A 180 2.12 0.47 18.56
N ASP A 181 1.81 0.76 19.82
CA ASP A 181 1.30 2.08 20.25
C ASP A 181 2.33 3.19 19.96
N ALA A 182 3.62 2.94 20.23
CA ALA A 182 4.70 3.88 19.96
C ALA A 182 4.82 4.18 18.46
N TRP A 183 4.83 3.15 17.62
CA TRP A 183 4.82 3.32 16.17
C TRP A 183 3.58 4.06 15.68
N LYS A 184 2.39 3.73 16.20
CA LYS A 184 1.14 4.41 15.81
C LYS A 184 1.17 5.90 16.18
N MET A 185 1.72 6.25 17.35
CA MET A 185 1.97 7.64 17.73
C MET A 185 2.94 8.31 16.76
N GLY A 186 4.00 7.60 16.36
CA GLY A 186 5.00 8.06 15.38
C GLY A 186 4.43 8.28 13.99
N LEU A 187 3.66 7.35 13.44
CA LEU A 187 2.99 7.49 12.13
C LEU A 187 2.13 8.74 12.04
N SER A 188 1.35 9.02 13.10
CA SER A 188 0.50 10.21 13.13
C SER A 188 1.31 11.52 13.08
N LYS A 189 2.63 11.48 13.32
CA LYS A 189 3.49 12.65 13.57
C LYS A 189 4.81 12.73 12.79
N ALA A 190 5.32 11.66 12.18
CA ALA A 190 6.54 11.66 11.36
C ALA A 190 6.19 11.72 9.87
N GLU A 191 6.54 12.81 9.19
CA GLU A 191 6.67 12.73 7.73
C GLU A 191 7.90 11.84 7.48
N PRO A 192 7.84 10.85 6.59
CA PRO A 192 9.03 10.07 6.31
C PRO A 192 10.07 10.99 5.67
N GLY A 193 11.32 10.87 6.10
CA GLY A 193 12.37 11.83 5.79
C GLY A 193 13.11 11.52 4.49
N ASP A 194 14.23 12.20 4.28
CA ASP A 194 15.08 12.06 3.08
C ASP A 194 15.48 10.62 2.80
N ALA A 195 15.77 9.82 3.83
CA ALA A 195 16.13 8.41 3.69
C ALA A 195 14.99 7.58 3.07
N GLU A 196 13.74 7.81 3.47
CA GLU A 196 12.59 7.12 2.89
C GLU A 196 12.32 7.57 1.44
N ILE A 197 12.63 8.82 1.10
CA ILE A 197 12.63 9.29 -0.30
C ILE A 197 13.70 8.53 -1.10
N ASP A 198 14.92 8.44 -0.59
CA ASP A 198 16.02 7.74 -1.26
C ASP A 198 15.71 6.25 -1.48
N HIS A 199 15.14 5.57 -0.47
CA HIS A 199 14.70 4.19 -0.60
C HIS A 199 13.63 4.03 -1.68
N PHE A 200 12.63 4.90 -1.72
CA PHE A 200 11.60 4.86 -2.77
C PHE A 200 12.20 5.08 -4.17
N MET A 201 13.14 6.00 -4.29
CA MET A 201 13.82 6.28 -5.56
C MET A 201 14.70 5.11 -6.02
N ALA A 202 15.37 4.43 -5.09
CA ALA A 202 16.11 3.20 -5.37
C ALA A 202 15.18 2.09 -5.91
N ILE A 203 14.01 1.93 -5.30
CA ILE A 203 12.99 0.97 -5.76
C ILE A 203 12.49 1.32 -7.16
N LEU A 204 12.23 2.60 -7.44
CA LEU A 204 11.79 3.04 -8.77
C LEU A 204 12.84 2.81 -9.86
N ARG A 205 14.13 3.02 -9.54
CA ARG A 205 15.24 2.74 -10.47
C ARG A 205 15.35 1.26 -10.81
N ALA A 206 15.21 0.40 -9.80
CA ALA A 206 15.19 -1.04 -10.02
C ALA A 206 13.93 -1.48 -10.77
N ALA A 207 12.78 -0.88 -10.47
CA ALA A 207 11.50 -1.17 -11.11
C ALA A 207 11.52 -0.82 -12.61
N SER A 208 12.14 0.29 -13.01
CA SER A 208 12.23 0.68 -14.43
C SER A 208 13.04 -0.27 -15.31
N GLN A 209 13.84 -1.15 -14.69
CA GLN A 209 14.65 -2.17 -15.37
C GLN A 209 14.00 -3.56 -15.28
N SER A 210 12.77 -3.66 -14.79
CA SER A 210 12.05 -4.91 -14.52
C SER A 210 10.71 -4.97 -15.25
N ASN A 211 10.06 -6.13 -15.27
CA ASN A 211 8.73 -6.31 -15.87
C ASN A 211 7.60 -6.04 -14.86
N LEU A 212 7.78 -5.05 -13.99
CA LEU A 212 6.85 -4.76 -12.91
C LEU A 212 5.49 -4.32 -13.48
N ARG A 213 4.40 -4.86 -12.91
CA ARG A 213 3.02 -4.52 -13.27
C ARG A 213 2.29 -3.77 -12.16
N ILE A 214 2.66 -4.02 -10.91
CA ILE A 214 1.99 -3.46 -9.74
C ILE A 214 3.02 -2.74 -8.87
N LEU A 215 2.79 -1.45 -8.63
CA LEU A 215 3.55 -0.65 -7.68
C LEU A 215 2.59 0.01 -6.69
N THR A 216 2.76 -0.26 -5.40
CA THR A 216 1.96 0.37 -4.35
C THR A 216 2.84 1.01 -3.28
N ASN A 217 2.41 2.16 -2.78
CA ASN A 217 2.97 2.85 -1.63
C ASN A 217 1.83 3.43 -0.79
N ASP A 218 1.77 3.07 0.49
CA ASP A 218 0.71 3.48 1.42
C ASP A 218 1.02 4.77 2.21
N LEU A 219 2.26 5.27 2.17
CA LEU A 219 2.68 6.54 2.77
C LEU A 219 4.01 7.06 2.17
N LEU A 220 3.91 7.74 1.02
CA LEU A 220 5.02 8.36 0.32
C LEU A 220 5.30 9.77 0.90
N PRO A 221 6.54 10.12 1.25
CA PRO A 221 6.90 11.49 1.60
C PRO A 221 6.53 12.46 0.49
N PHE A 222 5.84 13.54 0.82
CA PHE A 222 5.45 14.51 -0.21
C PHE A 222 6.66 15.30 -0.75
N GLY A 223 7.70 15.49 0.07
CA GLY A 223 8.96 16.13 -0.34
C GLY A 223 9.67 15.50 -1.54
N ILE A 224 9.28 14.29 -1.98
CA ILE A 224 9.82 13.64 -3.19
C ILE A 224 9.72 14.54 -4.44
N TRP A 225 8.69 15.39 -4.51
CA TRP A 225 8.42 16.23 -5.67
C TRP A 225 9.34 17.45 -5.75
N ASP A 226 9.95 17.85 -4.63
CA ASP A 226 10.82 19.03 -4.51
C ASP A 226 12.30 18.68 -4.79
N MET A 227 12.64 17.40 -4.83
CA MET A 227 14.01 16.91 -5.04
C MET A 227 14.35 16.85 -6.55
N ASP A 228 14.89 17.94 -7.11
CA ASP A 228 15.31 17.99 -8.52
C ASP A 228 16.48 17.06 -8.87
N HIS A 229 17.30 16.68 -7.88
CA HIS A 229 18.61 16.06 -8.09
C HIS A 229 18.58 14.54 -8.25
N TYR A 230 17.41 13.91 -8.04
CA TYR A 230 17.33 12.45 -7.92
C TYR A 230 16.43 11.75 -8.94
N ARG A 231 15.79 12.47 -9.87
CA ARG A 231 14.71 11.91 -10.72
C ARG A 231 15.21 10.72 -11.56
N PRO A 232 14.88 9.47 -11.20
CA PRO A 232 14.90 8.42 -12.19
C PRO A 232 13.86 8.74 -13.26
N ASP A 233 13.94 8.04 -14.39
CA ASP A 233 12.92 8.08 -15.42
C ASP A 233 11.62 7.46 -14.86
N LEU A 234 10.84 8.26 -14.11
CA LEU A 234 9.54 7.88 -13.56
C LEU A 234 8.59 7.40 -14.68
N GLU A 235 8.72 8.00 -15.87
CA GLU A 235 7.97 7.59 -17.05
C GLU A 235 8.33 6.15 -17.42
N ALA A 236 9.62 5.79 -17.43
CA ALA A 236 10.05 4.41 -17.64
C ALA A 236 9.53 3.47 -16.54
N ALA A 237 9.64 3.85 -15.26
CA ALA A 237 9.16 3.03 -14.15
C ALA A 237 7.65 2.78 -14.21
N PHE A 238 6.86 3.72 -14.72
CA PHE A 238 5.40 3.60 -14.80
C PHE A 238 4.91 2.96 -16.12
N SER A 239 5.74 2.92 -17.16
CA SER A 239 5.34 2.47 -18.50
C SER A 239 4.80 1.04 -18.56
N GLY A 240 5.35 0.14 -17.74
CA GLY A 240 4.93 -1.27 -17.64
C GLY A 240 3.78 -1.54 -16.68
N LEU A 241 3.36 -0.55 -15.88
CA LEU A 241 2.41 -0.76 -14.80
C LEU A 241 0.97 -0.91 -15.31
N THR A 242 0.25 -1.86 -14.71
CA THR A 242 -1.20 -2.00 -14.79
C THR A 242 -1.90 -1.44 -13.56
N THR A 243 -1.23 -1.44 -12.40
CA THR A 243 -1.76 -0.89 -11.14
C THR A 243 -0.72 0.01 -10.49
N LEU A 244 -1.12 1.24 -10.19
CA LEU A 244 -0.31 2.23 -9.48
C LEU A 244 -1.12 2.80 -8.31
N LYS A 245 -0.61 2.61 -7.09
CA LYS A 245 -1.15 3.22 -5.88
C LYS A 245 -0.09 4.09 -5.21
N LEU A 246 -0.35 5.39 -5.14
CA LEU A 246 0.50 6.38 -4.47
C LEU A 246 -0.33 7.13 -3.44
N VAL A 247 -0.14 6.79 -2.17
CA VAL A 247 -0.74 7.51 -1.05
C VAL A 247 0.34 8.35 -0.39
N MET A 248 0.19 9.66 -0.38
CA MET A 248 1.22 10.59 0.09
C MET A 248 0.93 11.11 1.50
N GLY A 249 1.95 11.16 2.36
CA GLY A 249 1.86 11.83 3.65
C GLY A 249 2.16 13.32 3.52
N CYS A 250 1.25 14.19 3.95
CA CYS A 250 1.47 15.64 3.97
C CYS A 250 1.06 16.23 5.33
N LYS A 251 2.05 16.70 6.10
CA LYS A 251 1.81 17.24 7.45
C LYS A 251 1.46 18.71 7.47
N ASN A 252 2.13 19.49 6.62
CA ASN A 252 1.95 20.92 6.54
C ASN A 252 1.51 21.30 5.12
N LEU A 253 0.19 21.32 4.90
CA LEU A 253 -0.40 21.91 3.68
C LEU A 253 0.11 23.35 3.41
N ARG A 254 0.59 24.04 4.46
CA ARG A 254 1.12 25.41 4.41
C ARG A 254 2.49 25.52 3.74
N ASP A 255 3.33 24.48 3.84
CA ASP A 255 4.72 24.54 3.39
C ASP A 255 4.86 24.19 1.89
N HIS A 256 3.85 23.54 1.31
CA HIS A 256 3.88 23.07 -0.08
C HIS A 256 2.84 23.76 -0.98
N HIS A 257 2.36 24.94 -0.58
CA HIS A 257 1.57 25.77 -1.48
C HIS A 257 2.43 26.18 -2.70
N PRO A 258 1.86 26.17 -3.92
CA PRO A 258 2.59 26.53 -5.13
C PRO A 258 2.89 28.04 -5.11
N ILE A 259 4.03 28.43 -4.54
CA ILE A 259 4.52 29.81 -4.64
C ILE A 259 5.00 30.09 -6.08
N ASP A 260 5.37 29.04 -6.84
CA ASP A 260 5.65 29.12 -8.28
C ASP A 260 4.90 28.06 -9.10
N SER A 261 3.95 28.51 -9.91
CA SER A 261 3.00 27.71 -10.71
C SER A 261 3.62 26.90 -11.87
N ARG A 262 4.93 27.02 -12.11
CA ARG A 262 5.57 26.42 -13.28
C ARG A 262 5.96 24.96 -13.11
N GLU A 263 6.24 24.49 -11.89
CA GLU A 263 6.70 23.11 -11.63
C GLU A 263 6.02 22.44 -10.42
N SER A 264 4.68 22.50 -10.34
CA SER A 264 3.94 21.81 -9.29
C SER A 264 4.14 20.29 -9.34
N TRP A 265 4.08 19.63 -8.17
CA TRP A 265 4.10 18.17 -8.03
C TRP A 265 3.13 17.47 -8.99
N ALA A 266 1.94 18.05 -9.20
CA ALA A 266 0.91 17.50 -10.06
C ALA A 266 1.32 17.48 -11.54
N LYS A 267 2.05 18.50 -12.01
CA LYS A 267 2.59 18.49 -13.38
C LYS A 267 3.67 17.42 -13.53
N LYS A 268 4.52 17.24 -12.50
CA LYS A 268 5.57 16.21 -12.47
C LYS A 268 4.94 14.80 -12.50
N LEU A 269 3.93 14.57 -11.68
CA LEU A 269 3.20 13.31 -11.66
C LEU A 269 2.38 13.08 -12.95
N ASN A 270 1.67 14.09 -13.46
CA ASN A 270 0.98 14.01 -14.76
C ASN A 270 1.93 13.60 -15.88
N LYS A 271 3.13 14.21 -15.94
CA LYS A 271 4.16 13.86 -16.92
C LYS A 271 4.55 12.39 -16.81
N ALA A 272 4.82 11.91 -15.59
CA ALA A 272 5.12 10.49 -15.35
C ALA A 272 3.98 9.55 -15.77
N LEU A 273 2.73 9.92 -15.44
CA LEU A 273 1.54 9.13 -15.76
C LEU A 273 1.25 9.06 -17.26
N ARG A 274 1.66 10.05 -18.06
CA ARG A 274 1.53 9.97 -19.52
C ARG A 274 2.31 8.80 -20.13
N GLY A 275 3.39 8.34 -19.47
CA GLY A 275 4.11 7.13 -19.86
C GLY A 275 3.36 5.83 -19.53
N ALA A 276 2.44 5.86 -18.57
CA ALA A 276 1.74 4.70 -18.01
C ALA A 276 0.53 4.25 -18.88
N THR A 277 0.78 3.97 -20.16
CA THR A 277 -0.29 3.68 -21.14
C THR A 277 -1.06 2.37 -20.87
N ASN A 278 -0.45 1.43 -20.14
CA ASN A 278 -1.06 0.14 -19.78
C ASN A 278 -1.88 0.20 -18.48
N LEU A 279 -1.95 1.37 -17.83
CA LEU A 279 -2.54 1.50 -16.51
C LEU A 279 -4.04 1.22 -16.54
N GLN A 280 -4.46 0.28 -15.71
CA GLN A 280 -5.85 -0.13 -15.51
C GLN A 280 -6.41 0.40 -14.19
N GLU A 281 -5.55 0.53 -13.18
CA GLU A 281 -5.92 0.99 -11.85
C GLU A 281 -4.99 2.11 -11.39
N LEU A 282 -5.57 3.27 -11.09
CA LEU A 282 -4.86 4.42 -10.55
C LEU A 282 -5.47 4.82 -9.21
N HIS A 283 -4.65 4.80 -8.15
CA HIS A 283 -4.99 5.34 -6.85
C HIS A 283 -3.98 6.44 -6.50
N ILE A 284 -4.47 7.67 -6.38
CA ILE A 284 -3.71 8.80 -5.85
C ILE A 284 -4.42 9.30 -4.61
N GLY A 285 -3.75 9.24 -3.46
CA GLY A 285 -4.34 9.56 -2.17
C GLY A 285 -3.46 10.40 -1.29
N PHE A 286 -4.04 11.03 -0.27
CA PHE A 286 -3.30 11.80 0.72
C PHE A 286 -3.67 11.43 2.16
N LYS A 287 -2.66 11.32 3.01
CA LYS A 287 -2.80 11.18 4.45
C LYS A 287 -2.66 12.55 5.08
N LEU A 288 -3.82 13.19 5.25
CA LEU A 288 -3.98 14.50 5.87
C LEU A 288 -4.65 14.37 7.23
N ALA A 289 -4.32 15.30 8.15
CA ALA A 289 -5.08 15.47 9.38
C ALA A 289 -6.55 15.80 9.07
N PHE A 290 -7.47 15.38 9.96
CA PHE A 290 -8.93 15.42 9.81
C PHE A 290 -9.48 16.63 9.01
N SER A 291 -10.42 16.37 8.12
CA SER A 291 -11.11 17.35 7.22
C SER A 291 -10.23 18.10 6.22
N ALA A 292 -8.90 17.93 6.23
CA ALA A 292 -8.03 18.64 5.33
C ALA A 292 -7.93 17.95 3.96
N VAL A 293 -7.86 18.76 2.90
CA VAL A 293 -7.79 18.34 1.49
C VAL A 293 -6.69 19.15 0.80
N LEU A 294 -5.97 18.53 -0.13
CA LEU A 294 -4.98 19.24 -0.96
C LEU A 294 -5.64 19.75 -2.25
N ASP A 295 -5.41 21.02 -2.61
CA ASP A 295 -5.82 21.54 -3.92
C ASP A 295 -5.15 20.67 -4.98
N CYS A 296 -5.95 20.02 -5.83
CA CYS A 296 -5.45 19.32 -6.99
C CYS A 296 -5.08 20.39 -8.03
N PRO A 297 -3.78 20.64 -8.27
CA PRO A 297 -3.36 21.39 -9.45
C PRO A 297 -3.74 20.55 -10.69
N PRO A 298 -3.47 21.00 -11.94
CA PRO A 298 -3.86 20.28 -13.15
C PRO A 298 -3.12 18.93 -13.32
N LEU A 299 -3.47 17.94 -12.50
CA LEU A 299 -2.97 16.57 -12.48
C LEU A 299 -3.64 15.75 -13.58
N LEU A 300 -4.92 16.00 -13.81
CA LEU A 300 -5.74 15.28 -14.80
C LEU A 300 -5.75 15.96 -16.17
N GLU A 301 -5.26 17.20 -16.27
CA GLU A 301 -5.28 17.98 -17.51
C GLU A 301 -4.57 17.25 -18.66
N GLY A 302 -5.33 16.92 -19.70
CA GLY A 302 -4.86 16.22 -20.90
C GLY A 302 -4.25 14.84 -20.64
N LEU A 303 -4.50 14.24 -19.47
CA LEU A 303 -4.05 12.89 -19.16
C LEU A 303 -4.97 11.89 -19.84
N MET A 304 -4.39 10.96 -20.60
CA MET A 304 -5.11 9.87 -21.27
C MET A 304 -4.51 8.54 -20.88
N LEU A 305 -5.34 7.67 -20.29
CA LEU A 305 -4.99 6.33 -19.83
C LEU A 305 -5.93 5.33 -20.53
N PRO A 306 -5.57 4.82 -21.72
CA PRO A 306 -6.50 4.11 -22.62
C PRO A 306 -7.14 2.84 -22.05
N HIS A 307 -6.58 2.28 -20.98
CA HIS A 307 -7.04 1.05 -20.34
C HIS A 307 -7.57 1.27 -18.93
N LEU A 308 -7.71 2.53 -18.49
CA LEU A 308 -8.12 2.86 -17.13
C LEU A 308 -9.54 2.36 -16.85
N HIS A 309 -9.64 1.47 -15.87
CA HIS A 309 -10.87 0.83 -15.42
C HIS A 309 -11.26 1.27 -14.00
N THR A 310 -10.26 1.52 -13.16
CA THR A 310 -10.44 1.94 -11.76
C THR A 310 -9.69 3.23 -11.50
N LEU A 311 -10.38 4.23 -10.96
CA LEU A 311 -9.79 5.48 -10.48
C LEU A 311 -10.18 5.71 -9.01
N ILE A 312 -9.19 5.96 -8.16
CA ILE A 312 -9.36 6.37 -6.78
C ILE A 312 -8.59 7.67 -6.55
N LEU A 313 -9.33 8.75 -6.26
CA LEU A 313 -8.78 10.05 -5.87
C LEU A 313 -9.17 10.32 -4.42
N ASP A 314 -8.26 10.03 -3.50
CA ASP A 314 -8.50 10.12 -2.06
C ASP A 314 -7.94 11.43 -1.48
N LYS A 315 -8.77 12.16 -0.72
CA LYS A 315 -8.45 13.47 -0.10
C LYS A 315 -7.81 14.50 -1.06
N LEU A 316 -8.26 14.51 -2.31
CA LEU A 316 -7.89 15.47 -3.36
C LEU A 316 -9.05 16.40 -3.69
N ALA A 317 -8.83 17.72 -3.67
CA ALA A 317 -9.82 18.72 -4.09
C ALA A 317 -9.64 19.00 -5.58
N TRP A 318 -10.56 18.57 -6.41
CA TRP A 318 -10.48 18.71 -7.86
C TRP A 318 -11.29 19.91 -8.37
N ASN A 319 -10.97 20.41 -9.56
CA ASN A 319 -11.85 21.34 -10.27
C ASN A 319 -12.92 20.53 -11.02
N PRO A 320 -14.23 20.83 -10.87
CA PRO A 320 -15.30 20.11 -11.56
C PRO A 320 -15.11 19.99 -13.07
N GLU A 321 -14.67 21.07 -13.72
CA GLU A 321 -14.49 21.08 -15.18
C GLU A 321 -13.37 20.12 -15.60
N ASP A 322 -12.23 20.16 -14.89
CA ASP A 322 -11.08 19.29 -15.18
C ASP A 322 -11.40 17.81 -14.95
N LEU A 323 -12.11 17.50 -13.84
CA LEU A 323 -12.52 16.14 -13.55
C LEU A 323 -13.56 15.65 -14.57
N SER A 324 -14.56 16.46 -14.90
CA SER A 324 -15.59 16.10 -15.89
C SER A 324 -14.98 15.78 -17.25
N LEU A 325 -14.09 16.64 -17.77
CA LEU A 325 -13.39 16.40 -19.03
C LEU A 325 -12.58 15.11 -18.99
N PHE A 326 -11.88 14.85 -17.88
CA PHE A 326 -11.13 13.60 -17.71
C PHE A 326 -12.05 12.39 -17.70
N LEU A 327 -13.16 12.43 -16.96
CA LEU A 327 -14.12 11.33 -16.87
C LEU A 327 -14.77 11.03 -18.21
N GLN A 328 -15.20 12.06 -18.95
CA GLN A 328 -15.76 11.90 -20.29
C GLN A 328 -14.76 11.26 -21.25
N ALA A 329 -13.49 11.66 -21.19
CA ALA A 329 -12.44 11.06 -22.01
C ALA A 329 -12.21 9.57 -21.72
N HIS A 330 -12.57 9.10 -20.51
CA HIS A 330 -12.45 7.70 -20.07
C HIS A 330 -13.79 6.98 -19.94
N ALA A 331 -14.90 7.56 -20.45
CA ALA A 331 -16.24 6.99 -20.37
C ALA A 331 -16.31 5.55 -20.92
N ALA A 332 -15.55 5.27 -21.98
CA ALA A 332 -15.53 3.96 -22.61
C ALA A 332 -14.89 2.86 -21.73
N THR A 333 -13.95 3.21 -20.85
CA THR A 333 -13.10 2.23 -20.13
C THR A 333 -13.34 2.21 -18.63
N LEU A 334 -13.63 3.37 -18.02
CA LEU A 334 -13.77 3.52 -16.58
C LEU A 334 -15.03 2.80 -16.09
N ARG A 335 -14.89 2.00 -15.03
CA ARG A 335 -15.99 1.25 -14.40
C ARG A 335 -16.08 1.47 -12.90
N ARG A 336 -14.97 1.80 -12.22
CA ARG A 336 -14.97 2.00 -10.77
C ARG A 336 -14.36 3.35 -10.46
N LEU A 337 -15.09 4.17 -9.73
CA LEU A 337 -14.70 5.54 -9.43
C LEU A 337 -14.90 5.84 -7.96
N ARG A 338 -13.80 6.16 -7.25
CA ARG A 338 -13.85 6.78 -5.93
C ARG A 338 -13.32 8.19 -6.01
N VAL A 339 -14.12 9.14 -5.55
CA VAL A 339 -13.73 10.54 -5.45
C VAL A 339 -14.02 11.08 -4.06
N TRP A 340 -13.23 12.05 -3.64
CA TRP A 340 -13.48 12.80 -2.42
C TRP A 340 -14.27 14.06 -2.74
N ALA A 341 -15.49 14.17 -2.21
CA ALA A 341 -16.33 15.35 -2.22
C ALA A 341 -15.91 16.36 -1.12
N PHE A 342 -15.99 17.64 -1.46
CA PHE A 342 -15.32 18.79 -0.82
C PHE A 342 -15.71 19.05 0.63
N VAL A 343 -14.80 19.74 1.33
CA VAL A 343 -15.13 20.75 2.36
C VAL A 343 -14.04 21.83 2.50
N SER A 344 -14.50 23.09 2.59
CA SER A 344 -13.90 24.28 3.25
C SER A 344 -12.43 24.21 3.64
N LYS A 345 -11.58 24.86 2.85
CA LYS A 345 -10.15 25.01 3.12
C LYS A 345 -9.93 26.22 4.02
N LYS A 346 -9.01 26.16 4.98
CA LYS A 346 -8.45 27.40 5.55
C LYS A 346 -7.31 27.89 4.67
N ASP A 347 -7.41 29.12 4.16
CA ASP A 347 -6.35 29.79 3.43
C ASP A 347 -5.14 30.09 4.31
N MET A 348 -4.08 30.64 3.71
CA MET A 348 -2.84 30.99 4.41
C MET A 348 -3.01 32.04 5.52
N LYS A 349 -4.14 32.75 5.56
CA LYS A 349 -4.50 33.73 6.59
C LYS A 349 -5.45 33.12 7.65
N GLY A 350 -5.81 31.85 7.51
CA GLY A 350 -6.74 31.14 8.37
C GLY A 350 -8.21 31.36 8.02
N ASN A 351 -8.51 32.04 6.91
CA ASN A 351 -9.88 32.26 6.44
C ASN A 351 -10.39 30.99 5.76
N THR A 352 -11.64 30.64 5.99
CA THR A 352 -12.29 29.58 5.23
C THR A 352 -12.49 30.04 3.78
N ILE A 353 -11.79 29.44 2.83
CA ILE A 353 -12.04 29.49 1.39
C ILE A 353 -12.76 28.21 1.00
N ASP A 354 -13.97 28.38 0.50
CA ASP A 354 -14.75 27.30 -0.06
C ASP A 354 -14.39 27.16 -1.55
N TYR A 355 -14.09 25.93 -1.97
CA TYR A 355 -14.13 25.56 -3.38
C TYR A 355 -15.46 24.85 -3.60
N PRO A 356 -16.43 25.49 -4.28
CA PRO A 356 -17.64 24.78 -4.67
C PRO A 356 -17.24 23.80 -5.78
N ALA A 357 -17.30 22.49 -5.51
CA ALA A 357 -17.83 21.68 -6.60
C ALA A 357 -19.32 21.72 -6.52
N ASP A 358 -19.90 22.00 -7.67
CA ASP A 358 -21.23 21.60 -7.99
C ASP A 358 -21.25 20.07 -8.12
N LEU A 359 -21.33 19.38 -6.96
CA LEU A 359 -21.37 17.93 -6.91
C LEU A 359 -22.62 17.40 -7.62
N GLU A 360 -23.74 18.12 -7.52
CA GLU A 360 -24.97 17.82 -8.25
C GLU A 360 -24.72 17.74 -9.76
N LYS A 361 -24.15 18.80 -10.35
CA LYS A 361 -23.80 18.82 -11.76
C LYS A 361 -22.84 17.69 -12.14
N LEU A 362 -21.79 17.44 -11.35
CA LEU A 362 -20.85 16.38 -11.67
C LEU A 362 -21.53 15.00 -11.64
N ILE A 363 -22.37 14.73 -10.65
CA ILE A 363 -23.08 13.46 -10.51
C ILE A 363 -24.04 13.24 -11.68
N ASP A 364 -24.71 14.29 -12.15
CA ASP A 364 -25.52 14.25 -13.37
C ASP A 364 -24.67 13.96 -14.62
N GLU A 365 -23.53 14.63 -14.78
CA GLU A 365 -22.59 14.37 -15.88
C GLU A 365 -22.03 12.94 -15.84
N MET A 366 -21.75 12.41 -14.64
CA MET A 366 -21.35 11.01 -14.45
C MET A 366 -22.46 10.05 -14.91
N LYS A 367 -23.71 10.32 -14.54
CA LYS A 367 -24.87 9.51 -14.97
C LYS A 367 -25.08 9.55 -16.48
N GLU A 368 -24.92 10.72 -17.09
CA GLU A 368 -25.16 10.90 -18.52
C GLU A 368 -24.06 10.24 -19.37
N HIS A 369 -22.81 10.28 -18.91
CA HIS A 369 -21.66 9.91 -19.75
C HIS A 369 -20.93 8.63 -19.34
N LEU A 370 -21.06 8.17 -18.09
CA LEU A 370 -20.30 7.01 -17.60
C LEU A 370 -21.17 5.75 -17.47
N HIS A 371 -20.52 4.60 -17.65
CA HIS A 371 -21.11 3.29 -17.39
C HIS A 371 -20.37 2.62 -16.23
N LEU A 372 -20.55 3.18 -15.03
CA LEU A 372 -19.89 2.68 -13.83
C LEU A 372 -20.55 1.40 -13.32
N GLU A 373 -19.74 0.50 -12.77
CA GLU A 373 -20.15 -0.68 -12.01
C GLU A 373 -20.21 -0.38 -10.51
N LYS A 374 -19.34 0.52 -10.03
CA LYS A 374 -19.27 0.98 -8.63
C LYS A 374 -18.89 2.44 -8.56
N LEU A 375 -19.54 3.17 -7.66
CA LEU A 375 -19.26 4.57 -7.37
C LEU A 375 -19.15 4.76 -5.86
N ASP A 376 -18.11 5.45 -5.41
CA ASP A 376 -17.90 5.76 -4.00
C ASP A 376 -17.56 7.25 -3.84
N VAL A 377 -18.46 7.98 -3.19
CA VAL A 377 -18.30 9.42 -2.96
C VAL A 377 -18.05 9.64 -1.47
N CYS A 378 -16.76 9.69 -1.12
CA CYS A 378 -16.32 9.93 0.25
C CYS A 378 -16.26 11.44 0.52
N GLY A 379 -16.26 11.84 1.79
CA GLY A 379 -16.13 13.27 2.11
C GLY A 379 -16.21 13.55 3.60
N HIS A 380 -15.98 14.81 3.94
CA HIS A 380 -16.36 15.36 5.23
C HIS A 380 -17.58 16.28 5.01
N PRO A 381 -18.41 16.56 6.03
CA PRO A 381 -19.42 17.62 5.91
C PRO A 381 -18.83 19.04 5.98
N SER A 382 -19.35 19.96 5.14
CA SER A 382 -18.96 21.39 5.03
C SER A 382 -19.99 22.33 5.65
N ILE A 383 -19.58 23.58 5.94
CA ILE A 383 -20.52 24.68 6.27
C ILE A 383 -21.43 25.07 5.09
N LEU A 384 -21.07 24.72 3.86
CA LEU A 384 -21.87 24.98 2.65
C LEU A 384 -22.76 23.81 2.24
N CYS A 385 -22.58 22.66 2.88
CA CYS A 385 -23.51 21.55 2.72
C CYS A 385 -24.92 22.02 3.05
N GLN A 386 -25.91 21.59 2.28
CA GLN A 386 -27.29 21.69 2.74
C GLN A 386 -27.38 21.00 4.11
N PRO A 387 -28.26 21.46 5.03
CA PRO A 387 -28.33 20.91 6.38
C PRO A 387 -28.41 19.37 6.43
N ALA A 388 -29.01 18.76 5.41
CA ALA A 388 -29.10 17.31 5.27
C ALA A 388 -27.77 16.64 4.87
N GLU A 389 -26.99 17.25 3.96
CA GLU A 389 -25.69 16.74 3.53
C GLU A 389 -24.65 16.70 4.65
N ILE A 390 -24.78 17.58 5.66
CA ILE A 390 -23.93 17.59 6.86
C ILE A 390 -23.96 16.23 7.59
N PHE A 391 -25.09 15.53 7.52
CA PHE A 391 -25.28 14.23 8.16
C PHE A 391 -25.06 13.05 7.22
N TRP A 392 -24.88 13.29 5.91
CA TRP A 392 -24.82 12.23 4.91
C TRP A 392 -23.39 11.87 4.48
N PHE A 393 -22.41 12.75 4.71
CA PHE A 393 -21.00 12.46 4.41
C PHE A 393 -20.28 11.77 5.56
N HIS A 394 -19.56 10.70 5.22
CA HIS A 394 -18.62 10.04 6.11
C HIS A 394 -17.27 9.81 5.39
N GLU A 395 -16.18 9.87 6.16
CA GLU A 395 -14.83 9.57 5.65
C GLU A 395 -14.69 8.10 5.23
N THR A 396 -15.52 7.22 5.81
CA THR A 396 -15.56 5.81 5.47
C THR A 396 -16.46 5.61 4.25
N GLY A 397 -15.86 5.21 3.13
CA GLY A 397 -16.57 4.89 1.89
C GLY A 397 -17.38 3.59 1.97
N LEU A 398 -18.12 3.30 0.91
CA LEU A 398 -18.91 2.06 0.77
C LEU A 398 -18.02 0.82 0.63
N TYR A 399 -16.85 1.01 0.02
CA TYR A 399 -15.94 -0.07 -0.34
C TYR A 399 -14.56 0.13 0.30
N ASP A 400 -13.80 -0.96 0.44
CA ASP A 400 -12.37 -0.89 0.75
C ASP A 400 -11.55 -0.56 -0.51
N ASP A 401 -10.21 -0.62 -0.42
CA ASP A 401 -9.32 -0.37 -1.56
C ASP A 401 -9.38 -1.45 -2.64
N ASN A 402 -9.93 -2.63 -2.32
CA ASN A 402 -10.13 -3.73 -3.26
C ASN A 402 -11.55 -3.72 -3.86
N TRP A 403 -12.33 -2.67 -3.60
CA TRP A 403 -13.74 -2.57 -3.97
C TRP A 403 -14.65 -3.60 -3.29
N GLU A 404 -14.23 -4.16 -2.16
CA GLU A 404 -15.06 -5.05 -1.33
C GLU A 404 -15.92 -4.22 -0.36
N PRO A 405 -17.20 -4.58 -0.13
CA PRO A 405 -18.05 -3.84 0.78
C PRO A 405 -17.46 -3.78 2.19
N VAL A 406 -17.37 -2.57 2.77
CA VAL A 406 -16.85 -2.40 4.13
C VAL A 406 -17.85 -3.00 5.13
N LYS A 407 -17.41 -4.01 5.89
CA LYS A 407 -18.22 -4.60 6.97
C LYS A 407 -18.32 -3.59 8.12
N GLN A 408 -19.54 -3.25 8.53
CA GLN A 408 -19.98 -2.14 9.42
C GLN A 408 -19.42 -2.16 10.87
N HIS A 409 -18.12 -2.35 11.08
CA HIS A 409 -17.55 -2.44 12.43
C HIS A 409 -17.04 -1.10 13.01
N SER A 410 -17.13 0.03 12.29
CA SER A 410 -16.62 1.31 12.82
C SER A 410 -17.42 2.60 12.53
N ALA A 411 -18.44 2.59 11.66
CA ALA A 411 -19.36 3.72 11.45
C ALA A 411 -20.47 3.31 10.46
N SER A 412 -21.57 4.08 10.40
CA SER A 412 -22.50 4.00 9.27
C SER A 412 -21.79 4.46 7.98
N PRO A 413 -21.92 3.73 6.85
CA PRO A 413 -21.38 4.18 5.58
C PRO A 413 -21.98 5.52 5.15
N SER A 414 -21.25 6.30 4.34
CA SER A 414 -21.71 7.57 3.77
C SER A 414 -23.08 7.39 3.08
N VAL A 415 -24.14 7.98 3.64
CA VAL A 415 -25.49 7.98 3.05
C VAL A 415 -25.45 8.66 1.68
N MET A 416 -24.64 9.71 1.55
CA MET A 416 -24.44 10.39 0.27
C MET A 416 -23.82 9.44 -0.76
N ALA A 417 -22.79 8.68 -0.38
CA ALA A 417 -22.17 7.71 -1.29
C ALA A 417 -23.19 6.69 -1.79
N GLN A 418 -24.04 6.16 -0.91
CA GLN A 418 -25.11 5.22 -1.29
C GLN A 418 -26.08 5.84 -2.28
N ARG A 419 -26.54 7.07 -2.03
CA ARG A 419 -27.49 7.76 -2.92
C ARG A 419 -26.86 8.09 -4.29
N CYS A 420 -25.61 8.53 -4.32
CA CYS A 420 -24.88 8.79 -5.56
C CYS A 420 -24.71 7.50 -6.37
N GLU A 421 -24.30 6.40 -5.73
CA GLU A 421 -24.17 5.11 -6.39
C GLU A 421 -25.51 4.62 -6.96
N GLU A 422 -26.57 4.67 -6.15
CA GLU A 422 -27.92 4.29 -6.58
C GLU A 422 -28.36 5.11 -7.80
N TYR A 423 -28.13 6.43 -7.81
CA TYR A 423 -28.51 7.31 -8.91
C TYR A 423 -27.71 7.05 -10.20
N VAL A 424 -26.38 6.96 -10.11
CA VAL A 424 -25.47 6.87 -11.27
C VAL A 424 -25.37 5.44 -11.80
N VAL A 425 -25.25 4.45 -10.92
CA VAL A 425 -25.00 3.04 -11.28
C VAL A 425 -26.31 2.27 -11.45
N HIS A 426 -27.29 2.52 -10.57
CA HIS A 426 -28.53 1.73 -10.52
C HIS A 426 -29.75 2.45 -11.10
N ASN A 427 -29.58 3.64 -11.68
CA ASN A 427 -30.65 4.47 -12.25
C ASN A 427 -31.75 4.86 -11.23
N GLY A 428 -31.37 5.01 -9.96
CA GLY A 428 -32.25 5.48 -8.91
C GLY A 428 -32.59 6.98 -9.01
N VAL A 429 -33.16 7.49 -7.90
CA VAL A 429 -33.57 8.88 -7.72
C VAL A 429 -32.36 9.75 -7.43
N SER A 430 -32.36 11.00 -7.90
CA SER A 430 -31.23 11.91 -7.65
C SER A 430 -31.01 12.11 -6.14
N PRO A 431 -29.76 12.11 -5.65
CA PRO A 431 -29.47 12.45 -4.25
C PRO A 431 -29.97 13.85 -3.85
N TYR A 432 -30.23 14.71 -4.84
CA TYR A 432 -30.65 16.11 -4.70
C TYR A 432 -32.16 16.34 -4.96
N GLU A 433 -32.89 15.32 -5.43
CA GLU A 433 -34.34 15.43 -5.58
C GLU A 433 -35.01 15.39 -4.20
N LYS A 434 -35.85 16.39 -3.90
CA LYS A 434 -36.62 16.45 -2.65
C LYS A 434 -37.69 15.35 -2.62
N GLY A 435 -37.35 14.22 -2.01
CA GLY A 435 -38.29 13.17 -1.66
C GLY A 435 -39.06 13.48 -0.37
N VAL A 436 -40.28 12.95 -0.26
CA VAL A 436 -41.20 13.12 0.88
C VAL A 436 -40.59 12.66 2.23
N GLU A 437 -39.52 11.87 2.22
CA GLU A 437 -38.84 11.35 3.41
C GLU A 437 -37.99 12.38 4.17
N ASP A 438 -37.56 13.47 3.52
CA ASP A 438 -36.84 14.56 4.22
C ASP A 438 -37.79 15.44 5.07
N SER A 439 -39.10 15.12 5.09
CA SER A 439 -40.11 15.77 5.92
C SER A 439 -40.24 15.17 7.34
N LEU A 440 -39.47 14.11 7.65
CA LEU A 440 -39.63 13.32 8.88
C LEU A 440 -38.35 13.20 9.74
N ILE A 441 -37.31 14.01 9.48
CA ILE A 441 -36.14 14.14 10.36
C ILE A 441 -36.19 15.46 11.13
#